data_AF-A0A8H3DMD3-F1
#
_entry.id   AF-A0A8H3DMD3-F1
#
_cell.length_a   1.000
_cell.length_b   1.000
_cell.length_c   1.000
_cell.angle_alpha   90.00
_cell.angle_beta   90.00
_cell.angle_gamma   90.00
#
_symmetry.space_group_name_H-M   'P 1'
#
loop_
_entity.id
_entity.type
_entity.pdbx_description
1 polymer ?
#
loop_
_entity_poly.entity_id
_entity_poly.type
_entity_poly.pdbx_seq_one_letter_code
_entity_poly.pdbx_strand_id
1 'polypeptide(L)'
;NLSKVVLHTRALGEHVGAAWQLERVMRWVPNFDHHIDVDGIRVDEGGSSGLYKIRGTTVEAVVGGVFYQFGGVAAHRLFHTRVLPHLKSLLPIDYRKPVEAAYKRLGGTSAPILVQSQLSHLQLKNAEATTA
;
A
#
# COMPACT_ATOMS: atom_id res chain seq x y z
N ASN A 1 -1.71 -6.36 -20.35
CA ASN A 1 -0.58 -5.74 -19.62
C ASN A 1 -0.78 -6.03 -18.13
N LEU A 2 0.06 -6.89 -17.54
CA LEU A 2 -0.09 -7.40 -16.17
C LEU A 2 -0.11 -6.30 -15.10
N SER A 3 0.70 -5.25 -15.26
CA SER A 3 0.77 -4.16 -14.29
C SER A 3 -0.55 -3.38 -14.20
N LYS A 4 -1.28 -3.23 -15.31
CA LYS A 4 -2.59 -2.56 -15.32
C LYS A 4 -3.65 -3.30 -14.49
N VAL A 5 -3.49 -4.60 -14.27
CA VAL A 5 -4.40 -5.41 -13.47
C VAL A 5 -3.95 -5.44 -12.02
N VAL A 6 -2.68 -5.79 -11.78
CA VAL A 6 -2.15 -6.01 -10.43
C VAL A 6 -1.97 -4.70 -9.64
N LEU A 7 -1.58 -3.62 -10.33
CA LEU A 7 -1.42 -2.29 -9.74
C LEU A 7 -2.65 -1.41 -9.97
N HIS A 8 -3.77 -1.99 -10.41
CA HIS A 8 -5.00 -1.24 -10.48
C HIS A 8 -5.40 -0.78 -9.07
N THR A 9 -5.78 0.48 -8.91
CA THR A 9 -6.22 1.05 -7.62
C THR A 9 -7.22 0.16 -6.86
N ARG A 10 -8.17 -0.49 -7.55
CA ARG A 10 -9.08 -1.44 -6.91
C ARG A 10 -8.33 -2.60 -6.24
N ALA A 11 -7.40 -3.25 -6.95
CA ALA A 11 -6.59 -4.35 -6.41
C ALA A 11 -5.69 -3.88 -5.26
N LEU A 12 -5.11 -2.68 -5.37
CA LEU A 12 -4.36 -2.07 -4.28
C LEU A 12 -5.22 -1.86 -3.04
N GLY A 13 -6.44 -1.32 -3.18
CA GLY A 13 -7.30 -1.07 -2.03
C GLY A 13 -7.89 -2.32 -1.40
N GLU A 14 -8.28 -3.28 -2.23
CA GLU A 14 -8.83 -4.57 -1.81
C GLU A 14 -7.81 -5.42 -1.05
N HIS A 15 -6.54 -5.45 -1.50
CA HIS A 15 -5.52 -6.29 -0.86
C HIS A 15 -4.57 -5.52 0.05
N VAL A 16 -3.89 -4.49 -0.48
CA VAL A 16 -2.86 -3.76 0.27
C VAL A 16 -3.50 -2.83 1.30
N GLY A 17 -4.47 -2.03 0.86
CA GLY A 17 -5.17 -1.08 1.74
C GLY A 17 -5.95 -1.77 2.86
N ALA A 18 -6.55 -2.92 2.57
CA ALA A 18 -7.19 -3.77 3.58
C ALA A 18 -6.16 -4.35 4.58
N ALA A 19 -5.02 -4.87 4.10
CA ALA A 19 -3.97 -5.39 4.97
C ALA A 19 -3.37 -4.32 5.89
N TRP A 20 -3.33 -3.07 5.43
CA TRP A 20 -2.89 -1.91 6.22
C TRP A 20 -4.00 -1.29 7.07
N GLN A 21 -5.25 -1.78 6.96
CA GLN A 21 -6.43 -1.27 7.65
C GLN A 21 -6.64 0.24 7.47
N LEU A 22 -6.39 0.74 6.25
CA LEU A 22 -6.38 2.19 5.98
C LEU A 22 -7.70 2.87 6.30
N GLU A 23 -8.83 2.16 6.19
CA GLU A 23 -10.17 2.66 6.54
C GLU A 23 -10.29 3.15 7.99
N ARG A 24 -9.42 2.67 8.89
CA ARG A 24 -9.44 3.04 10.30
C ARG A 24 -8.80 4.39 10.58
N VAL A 25 -7.98 4.89 9.64
CA VAL A 25 -7.14 6.08 9.84
C VAL A 25 -7.28 7.13 8.73
N MET A 26 -7.63 6.70 7.52
CA MET A 26 -7.84 7.61 6.41
C MET A 26 -9.10 8.44 6.63
N ARG A 27 -9.07 9.71 6.22
CA ARG A 27 -10.26 10.57 6.21
C ARG A 27 -11.07 10.22 4.98
N TRP A 28 -12.20 9.57 5.17
CA TRP A 28 -13.10 9.20 4.09
C TRP A 28 -14.54 9.12 4.60
N VAL A 29 -15.49 9.19 3.67
CA VAL A 29 -16.91 8.97 3.94
C VAL A 29 -17.41 7.97 2.89
N PRO A 30 -18.04 6.86 3.30
CA PRO A 30 -18.66 5.92 2.36
C PRO A 30 -19.80 6.58 1.58
N ASN A 31 -19.88 6.26 0.29
CA ASN A 31 -21.04 6.63 -0.53
C ASN A 31 -22.13 5.57 -0.38
N PHE A 32 -23.09 5.79 0.53
CA PHE A 32 -24.18 4.84 0.79
C PHE A 32 -25.36 4.97 -0.20
N ASP A 33 -25.43 6.05 -0.98
CA ASP A 33 -26.61 6.42 -1.78
C ASP A 33 -26.80 5.62 -3.08
N HIS A 34 -26.00 4.57 -3.35
CA HIS A 34 -26.02 3.88 -4.64
C HIS A 34 -26.22 2.36 -4.62
N HIS A 35 -26.49 1.74 -3.47
CA HIS A 35 -26.53 0.28 -3.41
C HIS A 35 -27.62 -0.27 -2.50
N ILE A 36 -28.87 -0.02 -2.87
CA ILE A 36 -29.96 -0.96 -2.59
C ILE A 36 -30.08 -1.84 -3.83
N ASP A 37 -29.55 -3.06 -3.76
CA ASP A 37 -29.87 -4.08 -4.75
C ASP A 37 -31.30 -4.57 -4.46
N VAL A 38 -32.14 -4.67 -5.49
CA VAL A 38 -33.59 -4.96 -5.37
C VAL A 38 -33.84 -6.37 -4.77
N ASP A 39 -32.82 -7.22 -4.72
CA ASP A 39 -32.90 -8.63 -4.29
C ASP A 39 -32.22 -8.98 -2.95
N GLY A 40 -31.74 -8.00 -2.17
CA GLY A 40 -31.18 -8.27 -0.84
C GLY A 40 -29.87 -9.09 -0.84
N ILE A 41 -29.23 -9.23 -2.01
CA ILE A 41 -27.90 -9.83 -2.14
C ILE A 41 -26.87 -8.80 -1.65
N ARG A 42 -26.01 -9.19 -0.69
CA ARG A 42 -24.91 -8.35 -0.21
C ARG A 42 -23.91 -8.15 -1.34
N VAL A 43 -24.08 -7.08 -2.12
CA VAL A 43 -23.03 -6.59 -3.00
C VAL A 43 -21.79 -6.37 -2.15
N ASP A 44 -20.62 -6.83 -2.61
CA ASP A 44 -19.31 -6.56 -2.03
C ASP A 44 -19.24 -5.11 -1.54
N GLU A 45 -19.46 -4.91 -0.23
CA GLU A 45 -19.74 -3.59 0.37
C GLU A 45 -18.56 -2.63 0.14
N GLY A 46 -17.35 -3.16 0.00
CA GLY A 46 -16.15 -2.39 -0.31
C GLY A 46 -16.04 -1.97 -1.78
N GLY A 47 -16.58 -2.77 -2.69
CA GLY A 47 -16.65 -2.46 -4.11
C GLY A 47 -17.74 -1.45 -4.45
N SER A 48 -18.85 -1.49 -3.72
CA SER A 48 -20.04 -0.67 -3.94
C SER A 48 -19.92 0.71 -3.24
N SER A 49 -19.41 0.78 -2.01
CA SER A 49 -19.21 2.05 -1.29
C SER A 49 -18.08 2.95 -1.85
N GLY A 50 -17.33 2.49 -2.86
CA GLY A 50 -16.12 3.15 -3.38
C GLY A 50 -14.87 2.93 -2.52
N LEU A 51 -14.97 2.18 -1.43
CA LEU A 51 -13.90 1.96 -0.46
C LEU A 51 -12.60 1.42 -1.07
N TYR A 52 -12.66 0.42 -1.97
CA TYR A 52 -11.45 -0.12 -2.60
C TYR A 52 -10.72 0.91 -3.45
N LYS A 53 -11.46 1.80 -4.13
CA LYS A 53 -10.84 2.86 -4.91
C LYS A 53 -10.11 3.86 -4.00
N ILE A 54 -10.75 4.29 -2.92
CA ILE A 54 -10.19 5.27 -1.97
C ILE A 54 -8.98 4.69 -1.22
N ARG A 55 -9.07 3.44 -0.73
CA ARG A 55 -7.93 2.74 -0.14
C ARG A 55 -6.77 2.61 -1.13
N GLY A 56 -7.05 2.23 -2.37
CA GLY A 56 -6.03 2.08 -3.41
C GLY A 56 -5.30 3.38 -3.71
N THR A 57 -6.05 4.48 -3.86
CA THR A 57 -5.47 5.82 -4.04
C THR A 57 -4.66 6.25 -2.81
N THR A 58 -5.09 5.89 -1.60
CA THR A 58 -4.32 6.15 -0.38
C THR A 58 -3.00 5.38 -0.37
N VAL A 59 -2.98 4.12 -0.82
CA VAL A 59 -1.74 3.33 -0.98
C VAL A 59 -0.79 4.02 -1.96
N GLU A 60 -1.28 4.47 -3.12
CA GLU A 60 -0.47 5.22 -4.10
C GLU A 60 0.11 6.50 -3.48
N ALA A 61 -0.69 7.25 -2.72
CA ALA A 61 -0.25 8.46 -2.03
C ALA A 61 0.83 8.18 -0.97
N VAL A 62 0.71 7.11 -0.19
CA VAL A 62 1.73 6.71 0.80
C VAL A 62 3.05 6.37 0.10
N VAL A 63 3.01 5.56 -0.97
CA VAL A 63 4.22 5.21 -1.73
C VAL A 63 4.85 6.45 -2.37
N GLY A 64 4.02 7.34 -2.94
CA GLY A 64 4.47 8.62 -3.50
C GLY A 64 5.09 9.54 -2.46
N GLY A 65 4.50 9.65 -1.27
CA GLY A 65 5.05 10.43 -0.15
C GLY A 65 6.40 9.89 0.34
N VAL A 66 6.55 8.56 0.41
CA VAL A 66 7.85 7.93 0.73
C VAL A 66 8.88 8.21 -0.35
N PHE A 67 8.50 8.15 -1.63
CA PHE A 67 9.39 8.52 -2.72
C PHE A 67 9.82 9.99 -2.64
N TYR A 68 8.87 10.91 -2.42
CA TYR A 68 9.16 12.34 -2.31
C TYR A 68 10.10 12.64 -1.14
N GLN A 69 9.84 12.07 0.04
CA GLN A 69 10.58 12.38 1.25
C GLN A 69 11.92 11.64 1.35
N PHE A 70 12.00 10.40 0.86
CA PHE A 70 13.13 9.49 1.08
C PHE A 70 13.70 8.88 -0.20
N GLY A 71 13.21 9.27 -1.38
CA GLY A 71 13.74 8.84 -2.67
C GLY A 71 13.39 7.42 -3.09
N GLY A 72 13.88 7.04 -4.27
CA GLY A 72 13.52 5.80 -4.96
C GLY A 72 13.92 4.51 -4.23
N VAL A 73 15.05 4.49 -3.52
CA VAL A 73 15.51 3.28 -2.81
C VAL A 73 14.54 2.90 -1.69
N ALA A 74 14.06 3.88 -0.93
CA ALA A 74 13.09 3.67 0.14
C ALA A 74 11.73 3.21 -0.43
N ALA A 75 11.24 3.88 -1.48
CA ALA A 75 9.98 3.48 -2.14
C ALA A 75 10.06 2.06 -2.73
N HIS A 76 11.20 1.70 -3.35
CA HIS A 76 11.43 0.35 -3.89
C HIS A 76 11.44 -0.72 -2.78
N ARG A 77 12.10 -0.43 -1.65
CA ARG A 77 12.06 -1.31 -0.46
C ARG A 77 10.65 -1.48 0.06
N LEU A 78 9.93 -0.37 0.28
CA LEU A 78 8.52 -0.39 0.71
C LEU A 78 7.66 -1.24 -0.21
N PHE A 79 7.81 -1.08 -1.53
CA PHE A 79 7.03 -1.84 -2.50
C PHE A 79 7.24 -3.35 -2.34
N HIS A 80 8.50 -3.80 -2.32
CA HIS A 80 8.80 -5.23 -2.25
C HIS A 80 8.54 -5.87 -0.89
N THR A 81 8.55 -5.09 0.20
CA THR A 81 8.35 -5.64 1.56
C THR A 81 6.95 -5.45 2.11
N ARG A 82 6.20 -4.44 1.67
CA ARG A 82 4.89 -4.06 2.26
C ARG A 82 3.74 -3.95 1.28
N VAL A 83 3.99 -3.91 -0.04
CA VAL A 83 2.93 -3.79 -1.06
C VAL A 83 2.79 -5.10 -1.83
N LEU A 84 3.85 -5.48 -2.56
CA LEU A 84 3.87 -6.63 -3.47
C LEU A 84 3.50 -7.97 -2.80
N PRO A 85 3.87 -8.26 -1.55
CA PRO A 85 3.47 -9.51 -0.89
C PRO A 85 1.96 -9.70 -0.80
N HIS A 86 1.19 -8.62 -0.65
CA HIS A 86 -0.29 -8.68 -0.61
C HIS A 86 -0.92 -8.85 -1.98
N LEU A 87 -0.19 -8.59 -3.06
CA LEU A 87 -0.64 -8.75 -4.45
C LEU A 87 -0.22 -10.08 -5.07
N LYS A 88 0.52 -10.92 -4.33
CA LYS A 88 1.13 -12.16 -4.83
C LYS A 88 0.10 -13.13 -5.45
N SER A 89 -1.11 -13.21 -4.91
CA SER A 89 -2.18 -14.08 -5.43
C SER A 89 -2.63 -13.67 -6.83
N LEU A 90 -2.57 -12.38 -7.16
CA LEU A 90 -2.97 -11.81 -8.45
C LEU A 90 -1.90 -11.98 -9.53
N LEU A 91 -0.69 -12.35 -9.15
CA LEU A 91 0.39 -12.58 -10.10
C LEU A 91 0.29 -14.00 -10.71
N PRO A 92 0.68 -14.15 -11.99
CA PRO A 92 0.90 -15.47 -12.58
C PRO A 92 1.86 -16.29 -11.72
N ILE A 93 1.66 -17.61 -11.72
CA ILE A 93 2.34 -18.55 -10.82
C ILE A 93 3.86 -18.39 -10.88
N ASP A 94 4.42 -18.15 -12.07
CA ASP A 94 5.85 -17.99 -12.30
C ASP A 94 6.48 -16.80 -11.56
N TYR A 95 5.70 -15.75 -11.30
CA TYR A 95 6.17 -14.56 -10.59
C TYR A 95 6.06 -14.68 -9.06
N ARG A 96 5.32 -15.66 -8.55
CA ARG A 96 5.09 -15.81 -7.11
C ARG A 96 6.37 -16.19 -6.35
N LYS A 97 7.24 -17.03 -6.93
CA LYS A 97 8.53 -17.40 -6.33
C LYS A 97 9.53 -16.22 -6.32
N PRO A 98 9.72 -15.47 -7.43
CA PRO A 98 10.52 -14.24 -7.44
C PRO A 98 10.08 -13.20 -6.39
N VAL A 99 8.77 -13.01 -6.18
CA VAL A 99 8.24 -12.09 -5.17
C VAL A 99 8.72 -12.49 -3.76
N GLU A 100 8.59 -13.77 -3.41
CA GLU A 100 9.06 -14.28 -2.11
C GLU A 100 10.57 -14.15 -1.94
N ALA A 101 11.33 -14.44 -3.00
CA ALA A 101 12.79 -14.29 -2.97
C ALA A 101 13.20 -12.82 -2.75
N ALA A 102 12.57 -11.88 -3.43
CA ALA A 102 12.82 -10.45 -3.25
C ALA A 102 12.42 -9.97 -1.86
N TYR A 103 11.23 -10.38 -1.37
CA TYR A 103 10.73 -10.09 -0.03
C TYR A 103 11.72 -10.54 1.05
N LYS A 104 12.18 -11.81 0.97
CA LYS A 104 13.16 -12.38 1.92
C LYS A 104 14.51 -11.67 1.84
N ARG A 105 15.03 -11.42 0.63
CA ARG A 105 16.31 -10.73 0.43
C ARG A 105 16.32 -9.31 1.02
N LEU A 106 15.17 -8.63 1.02
CA LEU A 106 15.02 -7.31 1.60
C LEU A 106 14.65 -7.31 3.09
N GLY A 107 14.58 -8.49 3.73
CA GLY A 107 14.37 -8.68 5.16
C GLY A 107 12.89 -8.69 5.60
N GLY A 108 11.96 -8.81 4.65
CA GLY A 108 10.54 -8.99 4.92
C GLY A 108 9.85 -7.77 5.56
N THR A 109 8.72 -7.99 6.23
CA THR A 109 7.91 -6.93 6.85
C THR A 109 8.66 -6.21 7.96
N SER A 110 9.50 -6.87 8.75
CA SER A 110 10.20 -6.20 9.86
C SER A 110 11.43 -5.39 9.44
N ALA A 111 11.85 -5.48 8.18
CA ALA A 111 13.03 -4.77 7.72
C ALA A 111 12.83 -3.24 7.67
N PRO A 112 13.87 -2.45 8.00
CA PRO A 112 13.86 -1.02 7.76
C PRO A 112 13.64 -0.68 6.29
N ILE A 113 12.68 0.22 6.05
CA ILE A 113 12.43 0.80 4.72
C ILE A 113 13.57 1.75 4.34
N LEU A 114 14.03 2.54 5.31
CA LEU A 114 15.09 3.51 5.15
C LEU A 114 16.46 2.85 5.33
N VAL A 115 17.44 3.27 4.53
CA VAL A 115 18.83 2.87 4.74
C VAL A 115 19.47 3.68 5.88
N GLN A 116 20.57 3.17 6.45
CA GLN A 116 21.20 3.76 7.64
C GLN A 116 21.55 5.25 7.47
N SER A 117 22.01 5.67 6.29
CA SER A 117 22.32 7.07 6.00
C SER A 117 21.08 7.96 6.07
N GLN A 118 19.94 7.49 5.56
CA GLN A 118 18.67 8.21 5.58
C GLN A 118 18.11 8.31 7.00
N LEU A 119 18.23 7.23 7.78
CA LEU A 119 17.84 7.21 9.20
C LEU A 119 18.65 8.23 10.00
N SER A 120 19.97 8.24 9.81
CA SER A 120 20.87 9.17 10.50
C SER A 120 20.54 10.63 10.18
N HIS A 121 20.27 10.93 8.90
CA HIS A 121 19.86 12.28 8.48
C HIS A 121 18.52 12.73 9.08
N LEU A 122 17.54 11.83 9.19
CA LEU A 122 16.27 12.13 9.85
C LEU A 122 16.42 12.38 11.35
N GLN A 123 17.25 11.59 12.02
CA GLN A 123 17.52 11.77 13.44
C GLN A 123 18.15 13.13 13.73
N LEU A 124 19.14 13.54 12.91
CA LEU A 124 19.73 14.88 12.96
C LEU A 124 18.68 15.98 12.77
N LYS A 125 17.90 15.91 11.70
CA LYS A 125 16.85 16.91 11.41
C LYS A 125 15.81 17.03 12.53
N ASN A 126 15.43 15.92 13.14
CA ASN A 126 14.46 15.93 14.24
C ASN A 126 15.06 16.49 15.53
N ALA A 127 16.35 16.26 15.80
CA ALA A 127 17.04 16.83 16.95
C ALA A 127 17.11 18.36 16.84
N GLU A 128 17.45 18.89 15.66
CA GLU A 128 17.47 20.33 15.38
C GLU A 128 16.09 20.99 15.56
N ALA A 129 15.01 20.31 15.15
CA ALA A 129 13.65 20.80 15.30
C ALA A 129 13.13 20.81 16.74
N THR A 130 13.76 20.04 17.65
CA THR A 130 13.36 19.96 19.07
C THR A 130 14.10 20.99 19.93
N THR A 131 15.21 21.53 19.45
CA THR A 131 16.01 22.55 20.14
C THR A 131 15.66 23.99 19.74
N ALA A 132 14.69 24.18 18.85
CA ALA A 132 14.17 25.47 18.39
C ALA A 132 12.79 25.74 18.99
#